data_AF-B3E4D6-F1
#
_entry.id   AF-B3E4D6-F1
#
_cell.length_a   1.000
_cell.length_b   1.000
_cell.length_c   1.000
_cell.angle_alpha   90.00
_cell.angle_beta   90.00
_cell.angle_gamma   90.00
#
_symmetry.space_group_name_H-M   'P 1'
#
loop_
_entity.id
_entity.type
_entity.pdbx_description
1 polymer ?
#
loop_
_entity_poly.entity_id
_entity_poly.type
_entity_poly.pdbx_seq_one_letter_code
_entity_poly.pdbx_strand_id
1 'polypeptide(L)'
;MKNTYLTAVLLTAAVLALAGNSFAQTFICTSNPDYFTKRCTIHPNAITKVVNGMIEKGHLVGCQFKSYSCLKYDGKYQCRDNYGSAVIPFDFPMTDLNRFCNLLCTAPPCSGTWQ
;
A
#
# COMPACT_ATOMS: atom_id res chain seq x y z
N MET A 1 -0.08 39.61 19.25
CA MET A 1 -1.11 38.55 19.19
C MET A 1 -1.41 38.00 17.79
N LYS A 2 -1.15 38.70 16.68
CA LYS A 2 -1.43 38.17 15.31
C LYS A 2 -0.50 37.01 14.86
N ASN A 3 0.75 36.99 15.31
CA ASN A 3 1.74 36.01 14.82
C ASN A 3 1.54 34.59 15.37
N THR A 4 0.92 34.45 16.54
CA THR A 4 0.69 33.14 17.20
C THR A 4 -0.41 32.34 16.50
N TYR A 5 -1.42 33.02 15.94
CA TYR A 5 -2.48 32.36 15.15
C TYR A 5 -1.95 31.83 13.82
N LEU A 6 -1.08 32.60 13.15
CA LEU A 6 -0.46 32.18 11.89
C LEU A 6 0.43 30.94 12.07
N THR A 7 1.19 30.88 13.17
CA THR A 7 2.02 29.70 13.48
C THR A 7 1.18 28.48 13.84
N ALA A 8 0.09 28.66 14.59
CA ALA A 8 -0.82 27.56 14.91
C ALA A 8 -1.52 26.98 13.66
N VAL A 9 -1.92 27.84 12.71
CA VAL A 9 -2.53 27.44 11.42
C VAL A 9 -1.54 26.69 10.53
N LEU A 10 -0.29 27.14 10.46
CA LEU A 10 0.76 26.46 9.68
C LEU A 10 1.12 25.09 10.28
N LEU A 11 1.18 24.98 11.61
CA LEU A 11 1.39 23.69 12.27
C LEU A 11 0.23 22.71 12.04
N THR A 12 -1.02 23.19 12.12
CA THR A 12 -2.19 22.31 11.87
C THR A 12 -2.25 21.86 10.42
N ALA A 13 -1.98 22.74 9.44
CA ALA A 13 -1.90 22.37 8.03
C ALA A 13 -0.79 21.34 7.75
N ALA A 14 0.37 21.46 8.40
CA ALA A 14 1.47 20.50 8.28
C ALA A 14 1.11 19.12 8.87
N VAL A 15 0.42 19.08 10.01
CA VAL A 15 -0.04 17.82 10.63
C VAL A 15 -1.11 17.13 9.79
N LEU A 16 -2.04 17.89 9.20
CA LEU A 16 -3.06 17.37 8.27
C LEU A 16 -2.45 16.84 6.96
N ALA A 17 -1.37 17.46 6.47
CA ALA A 17 -0.63 16.98 5.29
C ALA A 17 0.17 15.68 5.58
N LEU A 18 0.59 15.46 6.83
CA LEU A 18 1.27 14.24 7.28
C LEU A 18 0.32 13.06 7.51
N ALA A 19 -0.99 13.29 7.61
CA ALA A 19 -2.02 12.25 7.62
C ALA A 19 -2.24 11.66 6.20
N GLY A 20 -1.15 11.43 5.47
CA GLY A 20 -1.15 11.01 4.08
C GLY A 20 -2.02 9.79 3.82
N ASN A 21 -3.02 9.98 2.96
CA ASN A 21 -3.70 9.01 2.10
C ASN A 21 -3.70 7.56 2.60
N SER A 22 -4.37 7.31 3.73
CA SER A 22 -4.68 5.94 4.18
C SER A 22 -5.94 5.37 3.53
N PHE A 23 -6.44 6.03 2.48
CA PHE A 23 -7.60 5.57 1.72
C PHE A 23 -7.21 4.41 0.81
N ALA A 24 -8.12 3.45 0.68
CA ALA A 24 -7.96 2.38 -0.27
C ALA A 24 -7.86 2.93 -1.69
N GLN A 25 -6.89 2.45 -2.46
CA GLN A 25 -6.72 2.75 -3.88
C GLN A 25 -6.99 1.48 -4.67
N THR A 26 -7.88 1.56 -5.66
CA THR A 26 -8.22 0.43 -6.50
C THR A 26 -7.73 0.70 -7.92
N PHE A 27 -6.94 -0.23 -8.43
CA PHE A 27 -6.44 -0.23 -9.79
C PHE A 27 -7.12 -1.35 -10.58
N ILE A 28 -7.48 -1.05 -11.83
CA ILE A 28 -8.08 -1.98 -12.79
C ILE A 28 -7.10 -2.19 -13.94
N CYS A 29 -6.97 -3.44 -14.41
CA CYS A 29 -6.12 -3.74 -15.56
C CYS A 29 -6.76 -3.20 -16.85
N THR A 30 -6.01 -2.39 -17.61
CA THR A 30 -6.51 -1.75 -18.84
C THR A 30 -6.76 -2.73 -19.99
N SER A 31 -6.00 -3.82 -20.07
CA SER A 31 -6.16 -4.79 -21.16
C SER A 31 -7.36 -5.72 -20.99
N ASN A 32 -7.94 -5.77 -19.78
CA ASN A 32 -9.14 -6.53 -19.49
C ASN A 32 -9.81 -5.94 -18.23
N PRO A 33 -10.80 -5.04 -18.38
CA PRO A 33 -11.41 -4.34 -17.26
C PRO A 33 -12.42 -5.20 -16.47
N ASP A 34 -12.33 -6.52 -16.52
CA ASP A 34 -13.18 -7.38 -15.69
C ASP A 34 -12.98 -7.08 -14.20
N TYR A 35 -14.03 -6.51 -13.61
CA TYR A 35 -14.06 -6.04 -12.23
C TYR A 35 -13.80 -7.16 -11.21
N PHE A 36 -14.07 -8.42 -11.56
CA PHE A 36 -13.89 -9.55 -10.66
C PHE A 36 -12.46 -10.07 -10.69
N THR A 37 -11.90 -10.34 -11.87
CA THR A 37 -10.61 -11.02 -11.99
C THR A 37 -9.40 -10.09 -12.15
N LYS A 38 -9.63 -8.80 -12.40
CA LYS A 38 -8.57 -7.82 -12.75
C LYS A 38 -8.62 -6.55 -11.92
N ARG A 39 -8.93 -6.71 -10.63
CA ARG A 39 -8.97 -5.64 -9.63
C ARG A 39 -7.87 -5.83 -8.58
N CYS A 40 -7.07 -4.79 -8.39
CA CYS A 40 -6.05 -4.69 -7.36
C CYS A 40 -6.45 -3.58 -6.39
N THR A 41 -6.75 -3.89 -5.13
CA THR A 41 -7.08 -2.89 -4.12
C THR A 41 -5.98 -2.83 -3.08
N ILE A 42 -5.37 -1.68 -2.90
CA ILE A 42 -4.31 -1.45 -1.92
C ILE A 42 -4.85 -0.56 -0.83
N HIS A 43 -4.67 -0.97 0.43
CA HIS A 43 -4.89 -0.13 1.60
C HIS A 43 -3.51 0.33 2.11
N PRO A 44 -3.07 1.55 1.75
CA PRO A 44 -1.77 2.05 2.16
C PRO A 44 -1.73 2.23 3.67
N ASN A 45 -0.59 1.91 4.27
CA ASN A 45 -0.34 2.03 5.71
C ASN A 45 -1.34 1.29 6.63
N ALA A 46 -2.11 0.34 6.09
CA ALA A 46 -3.14 -0.39 6.84
C ALA A 46 -2.58 -1.41 7.84
N ILE A 47 -1.30 -1.78 7.70
CA ILE A 47 -0.63 -2.71 8.60
C ILE A 47 0.35 -1.91 9.46
N THR A 48 0.37 -2.20 10.75
CA THR A 48 1.35 -1.64 11.68
C THR A 48 2.02 -2.76 12.45
N LYS A 49 3.35 -2.71 12.54
CA LYS A 49 4.15 -3.63 13.35
C LYS A 49 5.15 -2.82 14.15
N VAL A 50 5.34 -3.19 15.42
CA VAL A 50 6.39 -2.60 16.26
C VAL A 50 7.61 -3.52 16.23
N VAL A 51 8.76 -2.97 15.84
CA VAL A 51 10.04 -3.68 15.79
C VAL A 51 11.08 -2.82 16.52
N ASN A 52 11.65 -3.34 17.60
CA ASN A 52 12.62 -2.62 18.44
C ASN A 52 12.14 -1.22 18.88
N GLY A 53 10.84 -1.09 19.21
CA GLY A 53 10.22 0.17 19.60
C GLY A 53 9.91 1.13 18.44
N MET A 54 10.29 0.80 17.20
CA MET A 54 9.93 1.59 16.01
C MET A 54 8.65 1.08 15.36
N ILE A 55 7.82 2.00 14.90
CA ILE A 55 6.58 1.72 14.17
C ILE A 55 6.92 1.52 12.69
N GLU A 56 6.76 0.30 12.20
CA GLU A 56 6.84 -0.06 10.79
C GLU A 56 5.43 -0.12 10.22
N LYS A 57 5.20 0.60 9.12
CA LYS A 57 3.91 0.60 8.41
C LYS A 57 3.99 -0.21 7.12
N GLY A 58 2.90 -0.89 6.82
CA GLY A 58 2.77 -1.79 5.69
C GLY A 58 1.49 -1.56 4.90
N HIS A 59 1.37 -2.27 3.78
CA HIS A 59 0.20 -2.23 2.91
C HIS A 59 -0.53 -3.56 2.97
N LEU A 60 -1.85 -3.50 3.00
CA LEU A 60 -2.70 -4.64 2.69
C LEU A 60 -3.05 -4.56 1.22
N VAL A 61 -2.71 -5.59 0.44
CA VAL A 61 -2.95 -5.63 -1.00
C VAL A 61 -3.91 -6.78 -1.32
N GLY A 62 -5.08 -6.46 -1.86
CA GLY A 62 -6.06 -7.41 -2.36
C GLY A 62 -5.93 -7.60 -3.86
N CYS A 63 -5.75 -8.85 -4.29
CA CYS A 63 -5.74 -9.28 -5.69
C CYS A 63 -6.82 -10.35 -5.87
N GLN A 64 -8.01 -9.97 -6.38
CA GLN A 64 -9.15 -10.86 -6.61
C GLN A 64 -9.57 -11.70 -5.37
N PHE A 65 -8.99 -12.90 -5.19
CA PHE A 65 -9.28 -13.84 -4.10
C PHE A 65 -8.11 -14.02 -3.13
N LYS A 66 -7.02 -13.30 -3.35
CA LYS A 66 -5.84 -13.30 -2.48
C LYS A 66 -5.70 -11.96 -1.81
N SER A 67 -5.16 -11.99 -0.59
CA SER A 67 -4.72 -10.79 0.10
C SER A 67 -3.31 -10.99 0.60
N TYR A 68 -2.52 -9.93 0.53
CA TYR A 68 -1.13 -9.93 0.89
C TYR A 68 -0.84 -8.85 1.91
N SER A 69 -0.06 -9.21 2.93
CA SER A 69 0.50 -8.29 3.90
C SER A 69 1.91 -7.91 3.49
N CYS A 70 2.11 -6.67 3.03
CA CYS A 70 3.39 -6.15 2.56
C CYS A 70 4.00 -5.19 3.59
N LEU A 71 5.09 -5.60 4.23
CA LEU A 71 5.81 -4.77 5.19
C LEU A 71 7.25 -5.26 5.36
N LYS A 72 8.02 -4.53 6.15
CA LYS A 72 9.36 -4.91 6.53
C LYS A 72 9.33 -6.00 7.60
N TYR A 73 9.96 -7.14 7.32
CA TYR A 73 10.22 -8.22 8.25
C TYR A 73 11.73 -8.41 8.36
N ASP A 74 12.27 -8.34 9.58
CA ASP A 74 13.68 -8.61 9.88
C ASP A 74 14.65 -7.86 8.95
N GLY A 75 14.36 -6.59 8.70
CA GLY A 75 15.17 -5.72 7.86
C GLY A 75 14.84 -5.77 6.36
N LYS A 76 14.03 -6.73 5.89
CA LYS A 76 13.75 -6.96 4.47
C LYS A 76 12.28 -6.70 4.13
N TYR A 77 12.05 -6.07 2.99
CA TYR A 77 10.71 -5.85 2.48
C TYR A 77 10.18 -7.11 1.80
N GLN A 78 8.97 -7.52 2.21
CA GLN A 78 8.31 -8.69 1.66
C GLN A 78 6.79 -8.61 1.80
N CYS A 79 6.09 -9.24 0.87
CA CYS A 79 4.66 -9.52 0.93
C CYS A 79 4.42 -10.97 1.32
N ARG A 80 3.51 -11.22 2.25
CA ARG A 80 3.08 -12.57 2.65
C ARG A 80 1.64 -12.80 2.24
N ASP A 81 1.35 -13.93 1.61
CA ASP A 81 -0.04 -14.35 1.34
C ASP A 81 -0.74 -14.62 2.68
N ASN A 82 -1.86 -13.96 2.93
CA ASN A 82 -2.58 -14.06 4.19
C ASN A 82 -3.28 -15.42 4.36
N TYR A 83 -3.52 -16.15 3.26
CA TYR A 83 -4.15 -17.47 3.27
C TYR A 83 -3.22 -18.58 2.75
N GLY A 84 -1.95 -18.26 2.50
CA GLY A 84 -0.96 -19.17 1.94
C GLY A 84 0.38 -19.13 2.66
N SER A 85 1.38 -19.81 2.09
CA SER A 85 2.76 -19.83 2.59
C SER A 85 3.72 -18.94 1.78
N ALA A 86 3.22 -18.27 0.74
CA ALA A 86 4.06 -17.50 -0.16
C ALA A 86 4.66 -16.29 0.55
N VAL A 87 5.98 -16.15 0.43
CA VAL A 87 6.77 -15.00 0.87
C VAL A 87 7.44 -14.41 -0.36
N ILE A 88 7.09 -13.18 -0.69
CA ILE A 88 7.47 -12.52 -1.94
C ILE A 88 8.31 -11.29 -1.58
N PRO A 89 9.65 -11.34 -1.74
CA PRO A 89 10.49 -10.18 -1.49
C PRO A 89 10.24 -9.09 -2.53
N PHE A 90 10.47 -7.84 -2.16
CA PHE A 90 10.47 -6.71 -3.09
C PHE A 90 11.50 -5.66 -2.69
N ASP A 91 11.95 -4.87 -3.65
CA ASP A 91 13.02 -3.88 -3.50
C ASP A 91 12.61 -2.46 -3.95
N PHE A 92 11.36 -2.27 -4.35
CA PHE A 92 10.82 -0.98 -4.74
C PHE A 92 10.20 -0.21 -3.56
N PRO A 93 10.09 1.13 -3.64
CA PRO A 93 9.52 1.95 -2.58
C PRO A 93 8.07 1.57 -2.27
N MET A 94 7.70 1.60 -0.99
CA MET A 94 6.31 1.39 -0.54
C MET A 94 5.31 2.35 -1.21
N THR A 95 5.76 3.54 -1.65
CA THR A 95 4.92 4.51 -2.36
C THR A 95 4.57 4.12 -3.79
N ASP A 96 5.23 3.13 -4.39
CA ASP A 96 4.95 2.66 -5.75
C ASP A 96 3.82 1.62 -5.74
N LEU A 97 2.60 2.11 -5.57
CA LEU A 97 1.41 1.29 -5.42
C LEU A 97 1.14 0.40 -6.65
N ASN A 98 1.38 0.93 -7.85
CA ASN A 98 1.21 0.18 -9.09
C ASN A 98 2.15 -1.02 -9.19
N ARG A 99 3.39 -0.93 -8.69
CA ARG A 99 4.30 -2.08 -8.65
C ARG A 99 3.79 -3.22 -7.76
N PHE A 100 3.06 -2.94 -6.68
CA PHE A 100 2.44 -4.02 -5.89
C PHE A 100 1.43 -4.82 -6.69
N CYS A 101 0.61 -4.15 -7.51
CA CYS A 101 -0.36 -4.84 -8.37
C CYS A 101 0.34 -5.74 -9.40
N ASN A 102 1.40 -5.23 -10.03
CA ASN A 102 2.21 -6.03 -10.97
C ASN A 102 2.90 -7.23 -10.31
N LEU A 103 3.40 -7.05 -9.08
CA LEU A 103 4.08 -8.12 -8.34
C LEU A 103 3.11 -9.23 -7.89
N LEU A 104 1.92 -8.86 -7.42
CA LEU A 104 1.06 -9.75 -6.64
C LEU A 104 -0.15 -10.27 -7.39
N CYS A 105 -0.69 -9.50 -8.35
CA CYS A 105 -1.91 -9.83 -9.07
C CYS A 105 -1.58 -10.48 -10.42
N THR A 106 -0.93 -11.65 -10.37
CA THR A 106 -0.37 -12.33 -11.56
C THR A 106 -1.19 -13.50 -12.09
N ALA A 107 -2.32 -13.83 -11.45
CA ALA A 107 -3.16 -14.98 -11.79
C ALA A 107 -4.64 -14.58 -11.90
N PRO A 108 -5.14 -14.22 -13.11
CA PRO A 108 -4.39 -14.15 -14.37
C PRO A 108 -3.53 -12.87 -14.46
N PRO A 109 -2.46 -12.82 -15.26
CA PRO A 109 -1.57 -11.66 -15.35
C PRO A 109 -2.25 -10.49 -16.07
N CYS A 110 -1.95 -9.25 -15.68
CA CYS A 110 -2.35 -8.07 -16.45
C CYS A 110 -1.38 -7.88 -17.63
N SER A 111 -1.89 -7.95 -18.86
CA SER A 111 -1.09 -7.73 -20.07
C SER A 111 -0.97 -6.25 -20.47
N GLY A 112 -1.74 -5.37 -19.83
CA GLY A 112 -1.69 -3.92 -19.99
C GLY A 112 -1.10 -3.23 -18.77
N THR A 113 -1.65 -2.07 -18.43
CA THR A 113 -1.28 -1.26 -17.26
C THR A 113 -2.33 -1.37 -16.16
N TRP A 114 -1.92 -1.15 -14.92
CA TRP A 114 -2.82 -0.93 -13.80
C TRP A 114 -3.13 0.57 -13.68
N GLN A 115 -4.42 0.93 -13.62
CA GLN A 115 -4.90 2.31 -13.55
C GLN A 115 -6.00 2.49 -12.52
#